data_AF-A0A0G1PKT1-F1
#
_entry.id   AF-A0A0G1PKT1-F1
#
_cell.length_a   1.000
_cell.length_b   1.000
_cell.length_c   1.000
_cell.angle_alpha   90.00
_cell.angle_beta   90.00
_cell.angle_gamma   90.00
#
_symmetry.space_group_name_H-M   'P 1'
#
loop_
_entity.id
_entity.type
_entity.pdbx_description
1 polymer ?
#
loop_
_entity_poly.entity_id
_entity_poly.type
_entity_poly.pdbx_seq_one_letter_code
_entity_poly.pdbx_strand_id
1 'polypeptide(L)'
;MTIQNSKLTRSVILSETKNPKDPSVVSLPQDDDMSVNFNLRPLHFVFKKGFTLIEALVAIALIAGGLVSALSLTTKSVFDASRIKNDLIAVNLAQEGIEMMRLIRENNVLCDFLNGPLIPQDVCAWDKEPRAAACTAGGPKLSSNNGYTTDTNAVTIPMGCTDPAVGVARTLMMPQLGGSCAAPSSILRIDSNGIYNYSSGMPTPFRRCVYVCNPTNMGGPLGLDGKAVCGVAPDGDIPSASQMDVISVVAWTENGILKSTRLEQRLYNWR
;
A
#
# COMPACT_ATOMS: atom_id res chain seq x y z
N MET A 1 -12.40 -40.80 11.74
CA MET A 1 -13.43 -41.23 10.79
C MET A 1 -14.34 -40.03 10.54
N THR A 2 -13.80 -39.02 9.84
CA THR A 2 -13.84 -38.81 8.39
C THR A 2 -15.21 -38.29 7.94
N ILE A 3 -15.21 -36.96 7.84
CA ILE A 3 -16.23 -36.06 7.30
C ILE A 3 -16.47 -36.40 5.83
N GLN A 4 -17.73 -36.53 5.41
CA GLN A 4 -18.13 -36.67 4.01
C GLN A 4 -18.65 -35.33 3.49
N ASN A 5 -18.04 -34.86 2.40
CA ASN A 5 -18.29 -33.58 1.75
C ASN A 5 -19.57 -33.59 0.91
N SER A 6 -20.38 -32.55 1.05
CA SER A 6 -21.52 -32.20 0.19
C SER A 6 -21.04 -31.55 -1.12
N LYS A 7 -21.51 -32.04 -2.27
CA LYS A 7 -21.31 -31.42 -3.58
C LYS A 7 -22.48 -30.48 -3.88
N LEU A 8 -22.17 -29.19 -4.04
CA LEU A 8 -23.11 -28.16 -4.50
C LEU A 8 -23.09 -28.11 -6.04
N THR A 9 -24.25 -28.26 -6.68
CA THR A 9 -24.41 -28.09 -8.13
C THR A 9 -25.15 -26.78 -8.38
N ARG A 10 -24.50 -25.83 -9.05
CA ARG A 10 -25.04 -24.52 -9.44
C ARG A 10 -25.77 -24.66 -10.78
N SER A 11 -27.08 -24.41 -10.81
CA SER A 11 -27.86 -24.30 -12.04
C SER A 11 -27.74 -22.87 -12.61
N VAL A 12 -27.54 -22.78 -13.93
CA VAL A 12 -27.66 -21.53 -14.69
C VAL A 12 -28.90 -21.66 -15.54
N ILE A 13 -29.85 -20.76 -15.34
CA ILE A 13 -31.10 -20.67 -16.10
C ILE A 13 -30.83 -19.73 -17.27
N LEU A 14 -31.01 -20.21 -18.51
CA LEU A 14 -31.23 -19.35 -19.67
C LEU A 14 -32.72 -19.44 -20.03
N SER A 15 -33.40 -18.29 -19.97
CA SER A 15 -34.80 -18.16 -20.37
C SER A 15 -34.88 -17.95 -21.87
N GLU A 16 -35.82 -18.64 -22.53
CA GLU A 16 -36.37 -18.12 -23.77
C GLU A 16 -37.90 -18.29 -23.77
N THR A 17 -38.56 -17.20 -24.14
CA THR A 17 -40.00 -16.96 -24.02
C THR A 17 -40.71 -17.35 -25.31
N LYS A 18 -41.77 -18.18 -25.24
CA LYS A 18 -42.87 -18.10 -26.23
C LYS A 18 -44.22 -18.62 -25.69
N ASN A 19 -45.25 -17.81 -25.94
CA ASN A 19 -46.67 -17.88 -25.54
C ASN A 19 -47.49 -18.86 -26.44
N PRO A 20 -48.76 -19.24 -26.15
CA PRO A 20 -49.19 -20.64 -26.10
C PRO A 20 -50.46 -20.90 -26.93
N LYS A 21 -50.37 -21.46 -28.14
CA LYS A 21 -51.55 -21.92 -28.89
C LYS A 21 -51.19 -23.08 -29.81
N ASP A 22 -51.29 -24.30 -29.30
CA ASP A 22 -52.08 -25.44 -29.84
C ASP A 22 -51.66 -26.75 -29.13
N PRO A 23 -52.60 -27.67 -28.84
CA PRO A 23 -52.29 -28.95 -28.21
C PRO A 23 -51.99 -29.99 -29.30
N SER A 24 -50.77 -29.99 -29.81
CA SER A 24 -50.24 -31.19 -30.47
C SER A 24 -49.51 -32.01 -29.43
N VAL A 25 -50.01 -33.23 -29.18
CA VAL A 25 -49.29 -34.27 -28.45
C VAL A 25 -48.06 -34.60 -29.29
N VAL A 26 -46.98 -33.87 -29.05
CA VAL A 26 -45.65 -34.24 -29.51
C VAL A 26 -45.19 -35.31 -28.55
N SER A 27 -45.27 -36.57 -29.00
CA SER A 27 -44.54 -37.67 -28.39
C SER A 27 -43.08 -37.24 -28.28
N LEU A 28 -42.57 -37.13 -27.05
CA LEU A 28 -41.14 -36.99 -26.81
C LEU A 28 -40.46 -38.11 -27.59
N PRO A 29 -39.42 -37.81 -28.40
CA PRO A 29 -38.53 -38.85 -28.87
C PRO A 29 -38.12 -39.59 -27.61
N GLN A 30 -38.37 -40.90 -27.59
CA GLN A 30 -37.85 -41.78 -26.56
C GLN A 30 -36.37 -41.45 -26.49
N ASP A 31 -35.93 -40.92 -25.35
CA ASP A 31 -34.54 -40.51 -25.14
C ASP A 31 -33.69 -41.73 -25.45
N ASP A 32 -33.16 -41.77 -26.67
CA ASP A 32 -32.07 -42.65 -27.03
C ASP A 32 -30.95 -42.19 -26.12
N ASP A 33 -30.85 -42.94 -25.02
CA ASP A 33 -29.85 -42.87 -23.97
C ASP A 33 -28.56 -42.36 -24.58
N MET A 34 -28.32 -41.05 -24.43
CA MET A 34 -27.07 -40.42 -24.85
C MET A 34 -26.01 -40.79 -23.81
N SER A 35 -25.76 -42.08 -23.74
CA SER A 35 -24.54 -42.65 -23.21
C SER A 35 -23.41 -42.10 -24.08
N VAL A 36 -22.83 -40.99 -23.62
CA VAL A 36 -21.53 -40.54 -24.13
C VAL A 36 -20.54 -41.62 -23.74
N ASN A 37 -20.41 -42.61 -24.62
CA ASN A 37 -19.41 -43.64 -24.52
C ASN A 37 -18.06 -42.94 -24.69
N PHE A 38 -17.47 -42.52 -23.58
CA PHE A 38 -16.04 -42.29 -23.49
C PHE A 38 -15.37 -43.66 -23.68
N ASN A 39 -15.25 -44.06 -24.94
CA ASN A 39 -14.25 -45.02 -25.37
C ASN A 39 -12.90 -44.37 -25.10
N LEU A 40 -12.46 -44.47 -23.84
CA LEU A 40 -11.06 -44.38 -23.50
C LEU A 40 -10.40 -45.51 -24.27
N ARG A 41 -9.97 -45.21 -25.50
CA ARG A 41 -9.10 -46.11 -26.25
C ARG A 41 -7.95 -46.42 -25.30
N PRO A 42 -7.74 -47.68 -24.92
CA PRO A 42 -6.58 -48.02 -24.13
C PRO A 42 -5.39 -47.52 -24.94
N LEU A 43 -4.53 -46.70 -24.33
CA LEU A 43 -3.20 -46.42 -24.87
C LEU A 43 -2.48 -47.77 -24.88
N HIS A 44 -2.65 -48.50 -25.98
CA HIS A 44 -2.03 -49.78 -26.20
C HIS A 44 -0.56 -49.50 -26.55
N PHE A 45 0.23 -49.30 -25.50
CA PHE A 45 1.69 -49.28 -25.60
C PHE A 45 2.14 -50.70 -25.89
N VAL A 46 2.22 -51.04 -27.18
CA VAL A 46 2.88 -52.27 -27.63
C VAL A 46 4.38 -52.07 -27.44
N PHE A 47 4.91 -52.42 -26.27
CA PHE A 47 6.36 -52.52 -26.07
C PHE A 47 6.88 -53.76 -26.82
N LYS A 48 7.30 -53.56 -28.09
CA LYS A 48 8.06 -54.57 -28.82
C LYS A 48 9.56 -54.25 -28.72
N LYS A 49 10.32 -55.24 -28.24
CA LYS A 49 11.79 -55.32 -28.04
C LYS A 49 12.30 -54.65 -26.76
N GLY A 50 13.27 -55.29 -26.12
CA GLY A 50 13.80 -54.92 -24.80
C GLY A 50 14.51 -53.57 -24.79
N PHE A 51 14.55 -52.94 -23.61
CA PHE A 51 15.22 -51.65 -23.39
C PHE A 51 16.68 -51.73 -23.80
N THR A 52 17.10 -50.79 -24.65
CA THR A 52 18.52 -50.60 -24.91
C THR A 52 19.14 -49.82 -23.76
N LEU A 53 20.36 -50.19 -23.35
CA LEU A 53 21.08 -49.51 -22.27
C LEU A 53 21.27 -48.00 -22.56
N ILE A 54 21.41 -47.65 -23.84
CA ILE A 54 21.52 -46.26 -24.29
C ILE A 54 20.24 -45.45 -24.07
N GLU A 55 19.06 -46.04 -24.25
CA GLU A 55 17.78 -45.38 -24.04
C GLU A 55 17.52 -45.05 -22.57
N ALA A 56 17.85 -45.97 -21.66
CA ALA A 56 17.79 -45.72 -20.22
C ALA A 56 18.76 -44.62 -19.79
N LEU A 57 19.95 -44.57 -20.39
CA LEU A 57 20.95 -43.54 -20.13
C LEU A 57 20.46 -42.16 -20.58
N VAL A 58 19.84 -42.07 -21.77
CA VAL A 58 19.21 -40.82 -22.27
C VAL A 58 18.04 -40.40 -21.38
N ALA A 59 17.18 -41.34 -20.97
CA ALA A 59 16.04 -41.04 -20.10
C ALA A 59 16.49 -40.47 -18.74
N ILE A 60 17.50 -41.07 -18.11
CA ILE A 60 18.08 -40.56 -16.85
C ILE A 60 18.68 -39.17 -17.06
N ALA A 61 19.37 -38.94 -18.17
CA ALA A 61 19.94 -37.63 -18.48
C ALA A 61 18.86 -36.54 -18.61
N LEU A 62 17.75 -36.85 -19.29
CA LEU A 62 16.63 -35.92 -19.42
C LEU A 62 15.94 -35.64 -18.08
N ILE A 63 15.73 -36.66 -17.25
CA ILE A 63 15.13 -36.51 -15.91
C ILE A 63 16.05 -35.69 -15.00
N ALA A 64 17.35 -35.98 -14.99
CA ALA A 64 18.32 -35.25 -14.20
C ALA A 64 18.39 -33.77 -14.63
N GLY A 65 18.40 -33.50 -15.94
CA GLY A 65 18.34 -32.14 -16.47
C GLY A 65 17.05 -31.40 -16.07
N GLY A 66 15.90 -32.07 -16.15
CA GLY A 66 14.61 -31.52 -15.71
C GLY A 66 14.56 -31.23 -14.20
N LEU A 67 15.19 -32.06 -13.38
CA LEU A 67 15.23 -31.87 -11.94
C LEU A 67 16.08 -30.65 -11.55
N VAL A 68 17.26 -30.50 -12.15
CA VAL A 68 18.15 -29.36 -11.90
C VAL A 68 17.49 -28.04 -12.28
N SER A 69 16.76 -28.00 -13.40
CA SER A 69 16.05 -26.79 -13.83
C SER A 69 14.94 -26.40 -12.85
N ALA A 70 14.14 -27.37 -12.38
CA ALA A 70 13.08 -27.13 -11.39
C ALA A 70 13.64 -26.61 -10.04
N LEU A 71 14.73 -27.20 -9.55
CA LEU A 71 15.38 -26.75 -8.31
C LEU A 71 15.98 -25.34 -8.44
N SER A 72 16.61 -25.05 -9.58
CA SER A 72 17.20 -23.72 -9.85
C SER A 72 16.13 -22.63 -9.84
N LEU A 73 14.99 -22.88 -10.51
CA LEU A 73 13.87 -21.95 -10.54
C LEU A 73 13.25 -21.73 -9.15
N THR A 74 13.05 -22.82 -8.39
CA THR A 74 12.49 -22.75 -7.04
C THR A 74 13.38 -21.92 -6.12
N THR A 75 14.69 -22.16 -6.16
CA THR A 75 15.67 -21.42 -5.38
C THR A 75 15.62 -19.92 -5.71
N LYS A 76 15.59 -19.58 -7.00
CA LYS A 76 15.45 -18.18 -7.45
C LYS A 76 14.15 -17.54 -6.97
N SER A 77 13.02 -18.26 -7.05
CA SER A 77 11.72 -17.76 -6.61
C SER A 77 11.70 -17.39 -5.12
N VAL A 78 12.37 -18.17 -4.26
CA VAL A 78 12.47 -17.88 -2.83
C VAL A 78 13.26 -16.60 -2.55
N PHE A 79 14.39 -16.41 -3.25
CA PHE A 79 15.17 -15.18 -3.12
C PHE A 79 14.40 -13.94 -3.61
N ASP A 80 13.71 -14.06 -4.74
CA ASP A 80 12.89 -12.96 -5.28
C ASP A 80 11.73 -12.62 -4.32
N ALA A 81 11.13 -13.62 -3.65
CA ALA A 81 10.08 -13.40 -2.65
C ALA A 81 10.56 -12.60 -1.42
N SER A 82 11.78 -12.87 -0.93
CA SER A 82 12.36 -12.09 0.18
C SER A 82 12.57 -10.63 -0.21
N ARG A 83 12.96 -10.36 -1.47
CA ARG A 83 13.12 -8.99 -1.95
C ARG A 83 11.78 -8.27 -2.06
N ILE A 84 10.77 -8.92 -2.65
CA ILE A 84 9.42 -8.36 -2.80
C ILE A 84 8.84 -7.99 -1.43
N LYS A 85 9.14 -8.77 -0.39
CA LYS A 85 8.75 -8.43 0.99
C LYS A 85 9.29 -7.06 1.41
N ASN A 86 10.58 -6.79 1.19
CA ASN A 86 11.17 -5.50 1.57
C ASN A 86 10.59 -4.34 0.75
N ASP A 87 10.37 -4.55 -0.56
CA ASP A 87 9.73 -3.57 -1.43
C ASP A 87 8.30 -3.25 -0.95
N LEU A 88 7.51 -4.27 -0.59
CA LEU A 88 6.14 -4.10 -0.09
C LEU A 88 6.11 -3.39 1.27
N ILE A 89 7.01 -3.74 2.19
CA ILE A 89 7.14 -3.05 3.48
C ILE A 89 7.47 -1.57 3.23
N ALA A 90 8.44 -1.28 2.38
CA ALA A 90 8.84 0.10 2.09
C ALA A 90 7.69 0.93 1.50
N VAL A 91 6.91 0.35 0.58
CA VAL A 91 5.74 1.02 -0.03
C VAL A 91 4.67 1.30 1.03
N ASN A 92 4.35 0.34 1.90
CA ASN A 92 3.38 0.56 2.97
C ASN A 92 3.85 1.61 3.97
N LEU A 93 5.13 1.61 4.33
CA LEU A 93 5.72 2.64 5.20
C LEU A 93 5.67 4.04 4.56
N ALA A 94 5.87 4.12 3.25
CA ALA A 94 5.76 5.37 2.50
C ALA A 94 4.31 5.87 2.46
N GLN A 95 3.34 4.97 2.22
CA GLN A 95 1.91 5.31 2.26
C GLN A 95 1.51 5.82 3.64
N GLU A 96 1.88 5.10 4.70
CA GLU A 96 1.61 5.51 6.07
C GLU A 96 2.17 6.91 6.37
N GLY A 97 3.37 7.24 5.86
CA GLY A 97 3.95 8.58 6.00
C GLY A 97 3.10 9.67 5.36
N ILE A 98 2.50 9.42 4.20
CA ILE A 98 1.57 10.36 3.54
C ILE A 98 0.26 10.47 4.33
N GLU A 99 -0.29 9.34 4.80
CA GLU A 99 -1.52 9.31 5.60
C GLU A 99 -1.38 10.12 6.89
N MET A 100 -0.21 10.07 7.55
CA MET A 100 0.06 10.90 8.73
C MET A 100 -0.04 12.40 8.42
N MET A 101 0.47 12.84 7.27
CA MET A 101 0.38 14.24 6.87
C MET A 101 -1.04 14.65 6.47
N ARG A 102 -1.79 13.74 5.84
CA ARG A 102 -3.21 13.94 5.56
C ARG A 102 -3.99 14.11 6.87
N LEU A 103 -3.72 13.28 7.87
CA LEU A 103 -4.35 13.39 9.20
C LEU A 103 -4.06 14.73 9.88
N ILE A 104 -2.82 15.23 9.82
CA ILE A 104 -2.47 16.56 10.36
C ILE A 104 -3.29 17.65 9.67
N ARG A 105 -3.34 17.62 8.33
CA ARG A 105 -4.15 18.57 7.55
C ARG A 105 -5.62 18.52 7.95
N GLU A 106 -6.21 17.33 7.99
CA GLU A 106 -7.63 17.14 8.27
C GLU A 106 -7.98 17.62 9.68
N ASN A 107 -7.13 17.34 10.67
CA ASN A 107 -7.28 17.84 12.02
C ASN A 107 -7.21 19.38 12.08
N ASN A 108 -6.30 20.00 11.33
CA ASN A 108 -6.22 21.47 11.24
C ASN A 108 -7.50 22.05 10.63
N VAL A 109 -7.99 21.48 9.53
CA VAL A 109 -9.24 21.91 8.87
C VAL A 109 -10.45 21.75 9.80
N LEU A 110 -10.54 20.62 10.50
CA LEU A 110 -11.60 20.38 11.48
C LEU A 110 -11.54 21.41 12.62
N CYS A 111 -10.34 21.70 13.13
CA CYS A 111 -10.18 22.66 14.20
C CYS A 111 -10.57 24.08 13.78
N ASP A 112 -10.22 24.47 12.56
CA ASP A 112 -10.63 25.76 12.00
C ASP A 112 -12.15 25.87 11.86
N PHE A 113 -12.81 24.80 11.39
CA PHE A 113 -14.26 24.73 11.32
C PHE A 113 -14.93 24.88 12.69
N LEU A 114 -14.42 24.18 13.71
CA LEU A 114 -14.98 24.20 15.06
C LEU A 114 -14.83 25.57 15.74
N ASN A 115 -13.74 26.29 15.48
CA ASN A 115 -13.49 27.61 16.05
C ASN A 115 -14.45 28.69 15.55
N GLY A 116 -15.06 28.48 14.38
CA GLY A 116 -16.05 29.39 13.82
C GLY A 116 -15.46 30.74 13.38
N PRO A 117 -16.30 31.66 12.87
CA PRO A 117 -15.86 32.92 12.26
C PRO A 117 -15.36 33.97 13.25
N LEU A 118 -15.42 33.69 14.56
CA LEU A 118 -15.09 34.64 15.63
C LEU A 118 -13.59 34.68 15.97
N ILE A 119 -12.79 33.80 15.36
CA ILE A 119 -11.33 33.72 15.54
C ILE A 119 -10.67 34.01 14.17
N PRO A 120 -9.52 34.71 14.08
CA PRO A 120 -8.89 35.01 12.79
C PRO A 120 -8.61 33.76 11.95
N GLN A 121 -8.86 33.83 10.64
CA GLN A 121 -8.79 32.70 9.68
C GLN A 121 -7.44 31.96 9.60
N ASP A 122 -6.36 32.51 10.15
CA ASP A 122 -5.00 31.95 10.08
C ASP A 122 -4.56 31.19 11.33
N VAL A 123 -5.42 31.09 12.35
CA VAL A 123 -5.09 30.46 13.62
C VAL A 123 -4.88 28.96 13.42
N CYS A 124 -5.83 28.25 12.81
CA CYS A 124 -5.77 26.81 12.53
C CYS A 124 -5.59 26.50 11.04
N ALA A 125 -4.76 27.27 10.33
CA ALA A 125 -4.56 27.03 8.90
C ALA A 125 -4.22 25.55 8.61
N TRP A 126 -4.77 25.01 7.53
CA TRP A 126 -4.69 23.60 7.15
C TRP A 126 -3.25 23.05 7.08
N ASP A 127 -2.29 23.93 6.78
CA ASP A 127 -0.86 23.65 6.58
C ASP A 127 -0.01 23.88 7.84
N LYS A 128 -0.60 23.92 9.05
CA LYS A 128 0.14 24.15 10.29
C LYS A 128 0.85 22.92 10.83
N GLU A 129 2.04 23.13 11.41
CA GLU A 129 2.73 22.10 12.16
C GLU A 129 2.01 21.79 13.48
N PRO A 130 1.87 20.51 13.84
CA PRO A 130 1.23 20.10 15.09
C PRO A 130 2.02 20.62 16.32
N ARG A 131 3.35 20.49 16.32
CA ARG A 131 4.24 20.58 17.50
C ARG A 131 4.32 21.95 18.21
N ALA A 132 3.83 23.03 17.60
CA ALA A 132 4.10 24.39 18.06
C ALA A 132 2.82 25.22 18.24
N ALA A 133 1.98 24.80 19.18
CA ALA A 133 0.69 25.43 19.46
C ALA A 133 -0.18 25.49 18.18
N ALA A 134 -0.45 24.31 17.62
CA ALA A 134 -1.43 24.13 16.57
C ALA A 134 -2.70 24.90 16.96
N CYS A 135 -3.09 25.86 16.12
CA CYS A 135 -4.08 26.90 16.45
C CYS A 135 -3.56 28.11 17.23
N THR A 136 -2.42 28.67 16.82
CA THR A 136 -1.97 30.01 17.24
C THR A 136 -1.70 30.88 16.02
N ALA A 137 -2.11 32.15 16.11
CA ALA A 137 -1.78 33.14 15.10
C ALA A 137 -0.25 33.21 14.93
N GLY A 138 0.23 33.08 13.69
CA GLY A 138 1.67 33.11 13.38
C GLY A 138 2.46 31.83 13.70
N GLY A 139 1.82 30.71 14.08
CA GLY A 139 2.52 29.43 14.28
C GLY A 139 3.22 28.89 13.01
N PRO A 140 4.20 27.98 13.14
CA PRO A 140 4.94 27.44 11.99
C PRO A 140 4.04 26.62 11.06
N LYS A 141 4.29 26.75 9.76
CA LYS A 141 3.69 25.94 8.70
C LYS A 141 4.52 24.68 8.47
N LEU A 142 3.89 23.64 7.96
CA LEU A 142 4.54 22.44 7.47
C LEU A 142 5.47 22.80 6.32
N SER A 143 6.77 22.80 6.60
CA SER A 143 7.82 23.08 5.63
C SER A 143 9.16 22.67 6.24
N SER A 144 9.68 21.48 5.89
CA SER A 144 10.99 21.03 6.38
C SER A 144 11.95 20.77 5.24
N ASN A 145 13.00 21.60 5.21
CA ASN A 145 14.18 21.39 4.38
C ASN A 145 14.98 20.15 4.76
N ASN A 146 14.72 19.48 5.88
CA ASN A 146 15.44 18.25 6.24
C ASN A 146 14.50 17.04 6.40
N GLY A 147 13.24 17.21 5.98
CA GLY A 147 12.13 16.30 6.21
C GLY A 147 11.79 16.10 7.68
N TYR A 148 10.77 15.29 7.93
CA TYR A 148 10.26 14.93 9.25
C TYR A 148 10.36 13.42 9.43
N THR A 149 10.77 12.99 10.62
CA THR A 149 10.37 11.68 11.12
C THR A 149 8.93 11.77 11.61
N THR A 150 8.11 10.76 11.30
CA THR A 150 6.68 10.78 11.64
C THR A 150 6.34 9.53 12.43
N ASP A 151 5.81 9.68 13.63
CA ASP A 151 5.46 8.56 14.50
C ASP A 151 3.95 8.55 14.80
N THR A 152 3.37 7.35 14.88
CA THR A 152 1.98 7.13 15.30
C THR A 152 1.73 7.46 16.75
N ASN A 153 2.79 7.61 17.56
CA ASN A 153 2.71 8.13 18.92
C ASN A 153 2.02 9.49 18.90
N ALA A 154 0.71 9.49 19.18
CA ALA A 154 -0.12 10.66 19.14
C ALA A 154 0.39 11.67 20.16
N VAL A 155 0.80 12.84 19.71
CA VAL A 155 0.94 13.96 20.63
C VAL A 155 -0.48 14.42 20.91
N THR A 156 -0.88 14.34 22.17
CA THR A 156 -2.04 15.08 22.67
C THR A 156 -1.63 16.55 22.65
N ILE A 157 -1.88 17.22 21.53
CA ILE A 157 -1.70 18.67 21.48
C ILE A 157 -3.06 19.23 21.85
N PRO A 158 -3.17 19.99 22.95
CA PRO A 158 -4.34 20.81 23.18
C PRO A 158 -4.34 21.87 22.09
N MET A 159 -4.82 21.49 20.90
CA MET A 159 -5.27 22.46 19.91
C MET A 159 -6.39 23.22 20.59
N GLY A 160 -6.34 24.55 20.54
CA GLY A 160 -7.42 25.40 21.04
C GLY A 160 -8.69 25.29 20.20
N CYS A 161 -9.08 24.10 19.74
CA CYS A 161 -10.33 23.85 19.03
C CYS A 161 -11.47 24.05 20.02
N THR A 162 -11.97 25.27 20.11
CA THR A 162 -13.05 25.63 21.02
C THR A 162 -14.27 25.85 20.18
N ASP A 163 -15.26 24.98 20.34
CA ASP A 163 -16.57 25.21 19.75
C ASP A 163 -17.21 26.40 20.47
N PRO A 164 -17.41 27.55 19.80
CA PRO A 164 -17.95 28.75 20.44
C PRO A 164 -19.38 28.55 20.95
N ALA A 165 -20.12 27.54 20.47
CA ALA A 165 -21.45 27.20 20.96
C ALA A 165 -21.43 26.34 22.23
N VAL A 166 -20.36 25.56 22.45
CA VAL A 166 -20.24 24.61 23.58
C VAL A 166 -19.28 25.13 24.65
N GLY A 167 -18.33 26.01 24.30
CA GLY A 167 -17.34 26.57 25.23
C GLY A 167 -16.31 25.56 25.77
N VAL A 168 -16.27 24.35 25.19
CA VAL A 168 -15.36 23.27 25.61
C VAL A 168 -14.27 23.08 24.55
N ALA A 169 -13.01 23.18 24.97
CA ALA A 169 -11.87 22.86 24.13
C ALA A 169 -11.83 21.34 23.84
N ARG A 170 -11.76 20.98 22.56
CA ARG A 170 -11.60 19.59 22.12
C ARG A 170 -10.13 19.29 21.91
N THR A 171 -9.70 18.13 22.40
CA THR A 171 -8.34 17.63 22.19
C THR A 171 -8.33 16.68 21.01
N LEU A 172 -7.55 17.01 19.98
CA LEU A 172 -7.32 16.13 18.83
C LEU A 172 -6.00 15.41 18.98
N MET A 173 -5.98 14.13 18.65
CA MET A 173 -4.77 13.33 18.55
C MET A 173 -4.19 13.50 17.16
N MET A 174 -2.89 13.80 17.08
CA MET A 174 -2.18 13.95 15.82
C MET A 174 -0.81 13.25 15.85
N PRO A 175 -0.29 12.83 14.69
CA PRO A 175 1.04 12.25 14.58
C PRO A 175 2.11 13.18 15.13
N GLN A 176 3.09 12.61 15.84
CA GLN A 176 4.27 13.37 16.25
C GLN A 176 5.18 13.60 15.06
N LEU A 177 5.46 14.86 14.76
CA LEU A 177 6.58 15.23 13.88
C LEU A 177 7.86 15.35 14.72
N GLY A 178 8.84 14.51 14.39
CA GLY A 178 10.19 14.60 14.92
C GLY A 178 11.11 15.46 14.05
N GLY A 179 12.40 15.47 14.39
CA GLY A 179 13.41 16.26 13.70
C GLY A 179 13.85 15.68 12.34
N SER A 180 14.98 16.18 11.85
CA SER A 180 15.60 15.77 10.59
C SER A 180 15.78 14.25 10.50
N CYS A 181 15.33 13.69 9.39
CA CYS A 181 15.50 12.27 9.05
C CYS A 181 16.89 11.96 8.46
N ALA A 182 17.71 12.99 8.18
CA ALA A 182 19.04 12.84 7.59
C ALA A 182 20.09 12.32 8.58
N ALA A 183 19.79 12.32 9.89
CA ALA A 183 20.67 11.76 10.90
C ALA A 183 20.59 10.22 10.95
N PRO A 184 21.68 9.50 11.28
CA PRO A 184 21.67 8.05 11.44
C PRO A 184 20.73 7.54 12.55
N SER A 185 20.22 8.44 13.40
CA SER A 185 19.22 8.15 14.44
C SER A 185 17.78 7.99 13.93
N SER A 186 17.52 8.18 12.63
CA SER A 186 16.18 8.02 12.02
C SER A 186 15.84 6.58 11.58
N ILE A 187 16.52 5.58 12.15
CA ILE A 187 16.23 4.17 11.86
C ILE A 187 14.85 3.81 12.41
N LEU A 188 13.99 3.24 11.55
CA LEU A 188 12.73 2.68 11.99
C LEU A 188 12.98 1.40 12.78
N ARG A 189 12.28 1.28 13.89
CA ARG A 189 12.31 0.14 14.79
C ARG A 189 10.96 -0.56 14.73
N ILE A 190 10.96 -1.87 14.91
CA ILE A 190 9.74 -2.68 14.98
C ILE A 190 9.53 -3.17 16.41
N ASP A 191 8.37 -2.87 16.98
CA ASP A 191 8.00 -3.30 18.32
C ASP A 191 7.54 -4.77 18.35
N SER A 192 7.15 -5.27 19.53
CA SER A 192 6.62 -6.63 19.69
C SER A 192 5.29 -6.88 18.98
N ASN A 193 4.56 -5.83 18.63
CA ASN A 193 3.28 -5.89 17.94
C ASN A 193 3.45 -5.83 16.40
N GLY A 194 4.68 -5.67 15.91
CA GLY A 194 4.97 -5.54 14.49
C GLY A 194 4.77 -4.12 13.94
N ILE A 195 4.66 -3.11 14.81
CA ILE A 195 4.45 -1.72 14.43
C ILE A 195 5.79 -1.00 14.30
N TYR A 196 5.96 -0.29 13.18
CA TYR A 196 7.14 0.51 12.90
C TYR A 196 7.06 1.87 13.61
N ASN A 197 8.11 2.23 14.34
CA ASN A 197 8.19 3.47 15.12
C ASN A 197 9.65 3.93 15.29
N TYR A 198 9.89 5.08 15.93
CA TYR A 198 11.26 5.61 16.12
C TYR A 198 11.79 5.47 17.56
N SER A 199 11.00 4.94 18.49
CA SER A 199 11.26 5.04 19.93
C SER A 199 11.64 3.72 20.60
N SER A 200 11.06 2.59 20.15
CA SER A 200 11.14 1.31 20.84
C SER A 200 11.21 0.12 19.86
N GLY A 201 11.61 -1.04 20.36
CA GLY A 201 11.69 -2.26 19.56
C GLY A 201 13.06 -2.50 18.91
N MET A 202 13.11 -3.42 17.95
CA MET A 202 14.34 -3.83 17.27
C MET A 202 14.61 -2.96 16.04
N PRO A 203 15.87 -2.52 15.79
CA PRO A 203 16.20 -1.73 14.62
C PRO A 203 15.93 -2.54 13.34
N THR A 204 15.34 -1.87 12.34
CA THR A 204 15.08 -2.42 11.02
C THR A 204 16.05 -1.81 9.99
N PRO A 205 16.20 -2.37 8.79
CA PRO A 205 17.02 -1.74 7.75
C PRO A 205 16.37 -0.49 7.14
N PHE A 206 15.11 -0.19 7.49
CA PHE A 206 14.34 0.88 6.87
C PHE A 206 14.56 2.23 7.58
N ARG A 207 14.63 3.28 6.77
CA ARG A 207 14.52 4.67 7.19
C ARG A 207 13.41 5.32 6.40
N ARG A 208 12.53 6.05 7.07
CA ARG A 208 11.47 6.84 6.44
C ARG A 208 11.69 8.31 6.69
N CYS A 209 11.42 9.10 5.67
CA CYS A 209 11.37 10.55 5.78
C CYS A 209 10.20 11.11 5.00
N VAL A 210 9.47 12.04 5.63
CA VAL A 210 8.38 12.75 4.99
C VAL A 210 8.77 14.21 4.80
N TYR A 211 8.71 14.68 3.57
CA TYR A 211 9.04 16.04 3.20
C TYR A 211 7.76 16.77 2.82
N VAL A 212 7.65 18.02 3.26
CA VAL A 212 6.56 18.89 2.85
C VAL A 212 7.16 20.08 2.12
N CYS A 213 6.72 20.27 0.90
CA CYS A 213 7.18 21.33 0.01
C CYS A 213 6.02 22.25 -0.33
N ASN A 214 6.28 23.56 -0.34
CA ASN A 214 5.41 24.48 -1.05
C ASN A 214 5.78 24.43 -2.55
N PRO A 215 4.83 24.25 -3.48
CA PRO A 215 5.12 24.10 -4.90
C PRO A 215 5.80 25.31 -5.55
N THR A 216 5.82 26.49 -4.92
CA THR A 216 6.62 27.63 -5.40
C THR A 216 8.09 27.60 -4.98
N ASN A 217 8.47 26.74 -4.03
CA ASN A 217 9.86 26.57 -3.62
C ASN A 217 10.55 25.56 -4.54
N MET A 218 11.06 26.04 -5.68
CA MET A 218 11.90 25.24 -6.56
C MET A 218 13.32 25.12 -5.98
N GLY A 219 13.83 23.89 -5.87
CA GLY A 219 15.11 23.61 -5.20
C GLY A 219 14.89 23.19 -3.76
N GLY A 220 14.48 21.93 -3.57
CA GLY A 220 14.33 21.33 -2.26
C GLY A 220 15.58 20.60 -1.79
N PRO A 221 15.57 20.09 -0.54
CA PRO A 221 16.61 19.20 -0.07
C PRO A 221 16.69 17.90 -0.87
N LEU A 222 17.82 17.23 -0.72
CA LEU A 222 17.97 15.87 -1.20
C LEU A 222 17.25 14.90 -0.25
N GLY A 223 16.51 13.98 -0.84
CA GLY A 223 15.82 12.91 -0.15
C GLY A 223 16.81 11.88 0.39
N LEU A 224 16.30 10.90 1.14
CA LEU A 224 17.10 9.73 1.55
C LEU A 224 17.66 8.95 0.35
N ASP A 225 17.09 9.14 -0.84
CA ASP A 225 17.50 8.58 -2.12
C ASP A 225 18.50 9.46 -2.89
N GLY A 226 18.94 10.59 -2.32
CA GLY A 226 19.84 11.54 -2.97
C GLY A 226 19.20 12.34 -4.10
N LYS A 227 17.87 12.26 -4.28
CA LYS A 227 17.14 13.00 -5.33
C LYS A 227 16.48 14.25 -4.74
N ALA A 228 16.32 15.30 -5.54
CA ALA A 228 15.59 16.49 -5.12
C ALA A 228 14.15 16.13 -4.72
N VAL A 229 13.72 16.58 -3.54
CA VAL A 229 12.39 16.27 -3.03
C VAL A 229 11.34 17.28 -3.46
N CYS A 230 11.70 18.57 -3.49
CA CYS A 230 10.84 19.64 -3.99
C CYS A 230 11.23 20.04 -5.42
N GLY A 231 10.29 20.61 -6.18
CA GLY A 231 10.54 21.12 -7.53
C GLY A 231 9.42 20.86 -8.55
N VAL A 232 8.27 20.36 -8.11
CA VAL A 232 7.10 20.24 -8.97
C VAL A 232 6.37 21.59 -9.00
N ALA A 233 6.12 22.11 -10.20
CA ALA A 233 5.37 23.34 -10.37
C ALA A 233 3.96 23.22 -9.76
N PRO A 234 3.38 24.31 -9.23
CA PRO A 234 2.00 24.31 -8.74
C PRO A 234 1.02 24.04 -9.89
N ASP A 235 -0.14 23.48 -9.56
CA ASP A 235 -1.24 23.40 -10.52
C ASP A 235 -1.68 24.83 -10.85
N GLY A 236 -1.69 25.18 -12.14
CA GLY A 236 -1.88 26.56 -12.61
C GLY A 236 -3.25 27.16 -12.25
N ASP A 237 -4.25 26.31 -12.04
CA ASP A 237 -5.64 26.72 -11.75
C ASP A 237 -5.90 26.97 -10.25
N ILE A 238 -4.94 26.62 -9.38
CA ILE A 238 -5.10 26.72 -7.93
C ILE A 238 -3.99 27.64 -7.38
N PRO A 239 -4.28 28.60 -6.48
CA PRO A 239 -3.24 29.41 -5.87
C PRO A 239 -2.19 28.55 -5.15
N SER A 240 -0.90 28.89 -5.30
CA SER A 240 0.19 28.12 -4.66
C SER A 240 0.10 28.04 -3.13
N ALA A 241 -0.48 29.06 -2.49
CA ALA A 241 -0.74 29.07 -1.05
C ALA A 241 -1.81 28.05 -0.61
N SER A 242 -2.58 27.50 -1.56
CA SER A 242 -3.62 26.49 -1.32
C SER A 242 -3.17 25.09 -1.75
N GLN A 243 -1.87 24.88 -1.92
CA GLN A 243 -1.28 23.62 -2.36
C GLN A 243 -0.02 23.32 -1.54
N MET A 244 0.20 22.04 -1.23
CA MET A 244 1.46 21.56 -0.67
C MET A 244 1.73 20.15 -1.18
N ASP A 245 2.99 19.86 -1.47
CA ASP A 245 3.43 18.53 -1.87
C ASP A 245 3.94 17.79 -0.65
N VAL A 246 3.42 16.59 -0.45
CA VAL A 246 3.89 15.65 0.58
C VAL A 246 4.61 14.52 -0.12
N ILE A 247 5.89 14.37 0.18
CA ILE A 247 6.72 13.32 -0.38
C ILE A 247 7.19 12.41 0.75
N SER A 248 6.84 11.13 0.69
CA SER A 248 7.39 10.12 1.59
C SER A 248 8.45 9.31 0.87
N VAL A 249 9.66 9.31 1.42
CA VAL A 249 10.80 8.52 0.93
C VAL A 249 11.15 7.49 1.98
N VAL A 250 11.16 6.22 1.57
CA VAL A 250 11.64 5.13 2.41
C VAL A 250 12.87 4.53 1.75
N ALA A 251 13.97 4.46 2.49
CA ALA A 251 15.23 3.91 2.01
C ALA A 251 15.70 2.77 2.91
N TRP A 252 16.29 1.74 2.30
CA TRP A 252 16.86 0.61 3.01
C TRP A 252 18.08 0.06 2.27
N THR A 253 18.98 -0.57 3.01
CA THR A 253 20.16 -1.22 2.41
C THR A 253 19.93 -2.71 2.30
N GLU A 254 20.11 -3.26 1.09
CA GLU A 254 20.04 -4.68 0.82
C GLU A 254 21.32 -5.12 0.10
N ASN A 255 22.07 -6.05 0.68
CA ASN A 255 23.37 -6.52 0.17
C ASN A 255 24.37 -5.38 -0.14
N GLY A 256 24.39 -4.33 0.70
CA GLY A 256 25.26 -3.17 0.52
C GLY A 256 24.77 -2.15 -0.52
N ILE A 257 23.66 -2.43 -1.21
CA ILE A 257 23.04 -1.52 -2.18
C ILE A 257 21.93 -0.73 -1.49
N LEU A 258 22.01 0.60 -1.58
CA LEU A 258 20.92 1.48 -1.14
C LEU A 258 19.76 1.37 -2.14
N LYS A 259 18.59 1.01 -1.63
CA LYS A 259 17.32 1.03 -2.35
C LYS A 259 16.40 2.05 -1.72
N SER A 260 15.48 2.56 -2.52
CA SER A 260 14.46 3.48 -2.04
C SER A 260 13.15 3.29 -2.79
N THR A 261 12.08 3.68 -2.11
CA THR A 261 10.78 3.93 -2.72
C THR A 261 10.34 5.35 -2.35
N ARG A 262 9.64 5.99 -3.27
CA ARG A 262 9.18 7.37 -3.13
C ARG A 262 7.73 7.42 -3.55
N LEU A 263 6.90 7.96 -2.66
CA LEU A 263 5.52 8.31 -2.96
C LEU A 263 5.36 9.81 -2.79
N GLU A 264 4.55 10.39 -3.65
CA GLU A 264 4.31 11.81 -3.70
C GLU A 264 2.82 12.06 -3.85
N GLN A 265 2.32 12.99 -3.05
CA GLN A 265 0.94 13.39 -3.10
C GLN A 265 0.81 14.89 -2.86
N ARG A 266 0.09 15.56 -3.76
CA ARG A 266 -0.32 16.94 -3.58
C ARG A 266 -1.57 17.01 -2.70
N LEU A 267 -1.52 17.88 -1.69
CA LEU A 267 -2.63 18.20 -0.82
C LEU A 267 -3.08 19.63 -1.07
N TYR A 268 -4.39 19.85 -1.01
CA TYR A 268 -5.03 21.13 -1.32
C TYR A 268 -5.73 21.72 -0.11
N ASN A 269 -5.83 23.03 -0.05
CA ASN A 269 -6.78 23.72 0.80
C ASN A 269 -8.18 23.73 0.15
N TRP A 270 -8.84 22.57 0.11
CA TRP A 270 -10.26 22.53 -0.26
C TRP A 270 -11.09 22.93 0.96
N ARG A 271 -11.83 24.03 0.84
CA ARG A 271 -12.88 24.49 1.76
C ARG A 271 -14.14 24.75 0.96
#